data_AF-A0A895KWH4-F1
#
_entry.id   AF-A0A895KWH4-F1
#
_cell.length_a   1.000
_cell.length_b   1.000
_cell.length_c   1.000
_cell.angle_alpha   90.00
_cell.angle_beta   90.00
_cell.angle_gamma   90.00
#
_symmetry.space_group_name_H-M   'P 1'
#
loop_
_entity.id
_entity.type
_entity.pdbx_description
1 polymer ?
#
loop_
_entity_poly.entity_id
_entity_poly.type
_entity_poly.pdbx_seq_one_letter_code
_entity_poly.pdbx_strand_id
1 'polypeptide(L)'
;MKTYPMPVGNPKFFEGNILEVMNRPYGFFEVEVTTPKDLFYPIIQTRINTSEGYRTVAPLGTWTTVLSSTEMYNAIDNFGYSFKINRGFLFERDIIYDKYVDHFNNIKSNTPKDNPMYLISKLLMNGLFGKTGQDYRFNETRLISNDNLLLLIQNKDIEVISNTEIGIDLNFVVYFDKAKYKINSASPRSFNGCIAHASEITSAARVEMSLVIKYLIENNYTIYYMDTDSFFINKPLPDHLVSHNILGKYKLENIYKEAIFLAPKVYAGITQDGNEVIKIKGLSHDTINKDVTFDLLKSLLIKNKSLTFNQTKTFRNIAMGSINLLEQTYNLIPTENKRELVFDDNNVFISTKPFVINKDKVIANSDP
;
A
#
# COMPACT_ATOMS: atom_id res chain seq x y z
N MET A 1 -1.15 1.62 15.66
CA MET A 1 -2.36 2.19 16.30
C MET A 1 -2.41 1.87 17.80
N LYS A 2 -2.66 0.63 18.24
CA LYS A 2 -2.81 0.34 19.69
C LYS A 2 -1.57 0.68 20.52
N THR A 3 -0.39 0.28 20.07
CA THR A 3 0.87 0.30 20.85
C THR A 3 1.84 1.41 20.47
N TYR A 4 1.68 1.99 19.27
CA TYR A 4 2.56 3.05 18.77
C TYR A 4 2.00 4.42 19.16
N PRO A 5 2.82 5.33 19.69
CA PRO A 5 2.42 6.72 19.86
C PRO A 5 2.18 7.36 18.49
N MET A 6 1.23 8.28 18.42
CA MET A 6 0.88 9.04 17.22
C MET A 6 1.36 10.50 17.37
N PRO A 7 1.57 11.24 16.27
CA PRO A 7 1.85 12.67 16.32
C PRO A 7 0.69 13.45 16.94
N VAL A 8 0.97 14.28 17.93
CA VAL A 8 -0.01 15.18 18.58
C VAL A 8 0.57 16.59 18.75
N GLY A 9 -0.28 17.52 19.21
CA GLY A 9 0.08 18.93 19.33
C GLY A 9 0.19 19.65 17.98
N ASN A 10 0.79 20.84 18.00
CA ASN A 10 1.03 21.63 16.79
C ASN A 10 2.43 21.30 16.22
N PRO A 11 2.57 21.10 14.89
CA PRO A 11 3.87 20.82 14.27
C PRO A 11 4.82 22.01 14.39
N LYS A 12 6.08 21.74 14.71
CA LYS A 12 7.17 22.73 14.74
C LYS A 12 8.11 22.48 13.57
N PHE A 13 8.14 23.40 12.60
CA PHE A 13 9.02 23.31 11.44
C PHE A 13 10.49 23.58 11.83
N PHE A 14 11.42 22.94 11.14
CA PHE A 14 12.87 23.22 11.25
C PHE A 14 13.56 23.01 9.91
N GLU A 15 14.73 23.65 9.74
CA GLU A 15 15.69 23.38 8.67
C GLU A 15 17.06 23.03 9.27
N GLY A 16 17.90 22.34 8.51
CA GLY A 16 19.17 21.80 8.97
C GLY A 16 19.07 20.41 9.62
N ASN A 17 20.21 19.92 10.12
CA ASN A 17 20.32 18.60 10.72
C ASN A 17 19.91 18.61 12.20
N ILE A 18 18.63 18.33 12.47
CA ILE A 18 18.06 18.35 13.83
C ILE A 18 18.77 17.42 14.83
N LEU A 19 19.52 16.41 14.38
CA LEU A 19 20.28 15.51 15.26
C LEU A 19 21.46 16.19 15.97
N GLU A 20 21.92 17.35 15.49
CA GLU A 20 22.96 18.15 16.15
C GLU A 20 22.46 18.90 17.39
N VAL A 21 21.14 19.08 17.53
CA VAL A 21 20.51 19.84 18.63
C VAL A 21 19.49 19.04 19.44
N MET A 22 19.04 17.88 18.94
CA MET A 22 18.07 17.03 19.63
C MET A 22 18.41 15.55 19.48
N ASN A 23 18.43 14.81 20.60
CA ASN A 23 18.57 13.36 20.57
C ASN A 23 17.24 12.70 20.16
N ARG A 24 17.28 11.91 19.08
CA ARG A 24 16.15 11.16 18.50
C ARG A 24 14.81 11.93 18.45
N PRO A 25 14.77 13.14 17.81
CA PRO A 25 13.56 13.92 17.56
C PRO A 25 12.44 13.08 16.93
N TYR A 26 11.20 13.38 17.30
CA TYR A 26 10.01 12.73 16.74
C TYR A 26 9.29 13.64 15.74
N GLY A 27 8.91 13.08 14.59
CA GLY A 27 8.24 13.83 13.52
C GLY A 27 8.45 13.23 12.14
N PHE A 28 8.36 14.08 11.11
CA PHE A 28 8.54 13.71 9.71
C PHE A 28 9.63 14.57 9.07
N PHE A 29 10.61 13.93 8.46
CA PHE A 29 11.86 14.57 8.03
C PHE A 29 12.12 14.34 6.54
N GLU A 30 12.54 15.40 5.84
CA GLU A 30 13.10 15.29 4.50
C GLU A 30 14.58 14.90 4.63
N VAL A 31 14.92 13.72 4.09
CA VAL A 31 16.21 13.07 4.29
C VAL A 31 16.82 12.61 2.97
N GLU A 32 18.12 12.74 2.86
CA GLU A 32 18.92 11.97 1.91
C GLU A 32 19.24 10.61 2.55
N VAL A 33 18.65 9.55 1.98
CA VAL A 33 18.80 8.15 2.41
C VAL A 33 20.03 7.56 1.76
N THR A 34 20.81 6.74 2.48
CA THR A 34 21.82 5.84 1.88
C THR A 34 21.71 4.44 2.49
N THR A 35 21.63 3.42 1.64
CA THR A 35 21.45 2.03 2.06
C THR A 35 22.79 1.30 2.25
N PRO A 36 22.84 0.19 2.99
CA PRO A 36 23.86 -0.84 2.78
C PRO A 36 23.83 -1.33 1.32
N LYS A 37 24.93 -1.89 0.82
CA LYS A 37 25.01 -2.37 -0.57
C LYS A 37 24.36 -3.75 -0.78
N ASP A 38 24.35 -4.58 0.26
CA ASP A 38 24.08 -6.03 0.14
C ASP A 38 22.74 -6.44 0.79
N LEU A 39 21.87 -5.48 1.11
CA LEU A 39 20.61 -5.71 1.82
C LEU A 39 19.55 -6.31 0.88
N PHE A 40 19.40 -7.63 0.90
CA PHE A 40 18.45 -8.36 0.05
C PHE A 40 16.98 -7.95 0.24
N TYR A 41 16.60 -7.52 1.45
CA TYR A 41 15.26 -7.03 1.80
C TYR A 41 15.30 -5.55 2.25
N PRO A 42 15.39 -4.56 1.34
CA PRO A 42 15.33 -3.15 1.71
C PRO A 42 13.94 -2.80 2.28
N ILE A 43 13.92 -1.90 3.26
CA ILE A 43 12.70 -1.56 4.02
C ILE A 43 12.16 -0.16 3.72
N ILE A 44 13.04 0.80 3.40
CA ILE A 44 12.63 2.16 3.04
C ILE A 44 12.08 2.18 1.61
N GLN A 45 10.85 2.66 1.46
CA GLN A 45 10.15 2.71 0.18
C GLN A 45 10.27 4.09 -0.47
N THR A 46 10.33 4.12 -1.80
CA THR A 46 10.21 5.34 -2.62
C THR A 46 9.42 5.06 -3.89
N ARG A 47 8.90 6.12 -4.51
CA ARG A 47 8.38 6.06 -5.87
C ARG A 47 9.53 6.29 -6.87
N ILE A 48 9.61 5.41 -7.86
CA ILE A 48 10.47 5.52 -9.05
C ILE A 48 9.58 5.60 -10.29
N ASN A 49 10.12 6.03 -11.42
CA ASN A 49 9.48 5.89 -12.73
C ASN A 49 10.11 4.71 -13.46
N THR A 50 9.30 3.80 -14.01
CA THR A 50 9.77 2.72 -14.90
C THR A 50 9.18 2.90 -16.30
N SER A 51 9.56 2.05 -17.26
CA SER A 51 8.94 1.99 -18.59
C SER A 51 7.42 1.79 -18.55
N GLU A 52 6.91 1.10 -17.53
CA GLU A 52 5.47 0.96 -17.28
C GLU A 52 4.86 2.09 -16.41
N GLY A 53 5.59 3.19 -16.22
CA GLY A 53 5.21 4.35 -15.39
C GLY A 53 5.57 4.21 -13.91
N TYR A 54 5.03 5.09 -13.06
CA TYR A 54 5.43 5.16 -11.65
C TYR A 54 5.14 3.87 -10.86
N ARG A 55 6.12 3.44 -10.04
CA ARG A 55 6.02 2.29 -9.13
C ARG A 55 6.54 2.64 -7.73
N THR A 56 5.95 2.06 -6.70
CA THR A 56 6.49 2.10 -5.32
C THR A 56 7.32 0.85 -5.07
N VAL A 57 8.60 1.04 -4.80
CA VAL A 57 9.61 -0.01 -4.62
C VAL A 57 10.38 0.22 -3.33
N ALA A 58 11.13 -0.79 -2.87
CA ALA A 58 12.11 -0.66 -1.79
C ALA A 58 13.50 -0.97 -2.38
N PRO A 59 14.27 0.06 -2.79
CA PRO A 59 15.51 -0.11 -3.53
C PRO A 59 16.75 0.02 -2.64
N LEU A 60 17.91 -0.18 -3.26
CA LEU A 60 19.24 0.14 -2.75
C LEU A 60 19.78 1.44 -3.37
N GLY A 61 20.82 2.02 -2.78
CA GLY A 61 21.51 3.21 -3.31
C GLY A 61 21.32 4.44 -2.42
N THR A 62 21.18 5.61 -3.05
CA THR A 62 21.06 6.91 -2.35
C THR A 62 20.01 7.79 -3.03
N TRP A 63 19.05 8.34 -2.28
CA TRP A 63 17.99 9.22 -2.80
C TRP A 63 17.36 10.13 -1.73
N THR A 64 16.71 11.21 -2.12
CA THR A 64 15.96 12.09 -1.19
C THR A 64 14.50 11.66 -1.06
N THR A 65 13.97 11.59 0.17
CA THR A 65 12.53 11.36 0.43
C THR A 65 12.10 11.94 1.78
N VAL A 66 10.79 12.02 2.04
CA VAL A 66 10.27 12.29 3.38
C VAL A 66 9.94 10.97 4.07
N LEU A 67 10.35 10.80 5.32
CA LEU A 67 10.06 9.63 6.17
C LEU A 67 9.47 10.05 7.51
N SER A 68 8.78 9.12 8.19
CA SER A 68 8.63 9.21 9.64
C SER A 68 9.97 8.94 10.31
N SER A 69 10.23 9.70 11.38
CA SER A 69 11.30 9.42 12.35
C SER A 69 11.28 7.95 12.84
N THR A 70 10.10 7.34 12.99
CA THR A 70 9.91 5.95 13.43
C THR A 70 10.48 4.94 12.41
N GLU A 71 10.27 5.15 11.11
CA GLU A 71 10.91 4.35 10.05
C GLU A 71 12.41 4.62 9.95
N MET A 72 12.82 5.89 10.03
CA MET A 72 14.22 6.31 9.92
C MET A 72 15.08 5.68 11.02
N TYR A 73 14.67 5.78 12.28
CA TYR A 73 15.43 5.17 13.39
C TYR A 73 15.45 3.66 13.30
N ASN A 74 14.34 3.00 12.95
CA ASN A 74 14.35 1.56 12.74
C ASN A 74 15.35 1.14 11.63
N ALA A 75 15.45 1.90 10.54
CA ALA A 75 16.41 1.62 9.48
C ALA A 75 17.88 1.84 9.90
N ILE A 76 18.15 2.80 10.78
CA ILE A 76 19.47 2.96 11.42
C ILE A 76 19.73 1.77 12.36
N ASP A 77 18.90 1.64 13.40
CA ASP A 77 19.11 0.74 14.54
C ASP A 77 19.12 -0.74 14.15
N ASN A 78 18.33 -1.13 13.14
CA ASN A 78 18.15 -2.53 12.76
C ASN A 78 18.75 -2.94 11.42
N PHE A 79 18.98 -1.99 10.49
CA PHE A 79 19.33 -2.30 9.10
C PHE A 79 20.57 -1.55 8.57
N GLY A 80 21.26 -0.75 9.38
CA GLY A 80 22.51 -0.09 8.99
C GLY A 80 22.37 0.96 7.88
N TYR A 81 21.17 1.51 7.67
CA TYR A 81 20.99 2.68 6.81
C TYR A 81 21.64 3.91 7.45
N SER A 82 22.16 4.82 6.61
CA SER A 82 22.54 6.16 7.03
C SER A 82 21.64 7.21 6.39
N PHE A 83 21.47 8.34 7.08
CA PHE A 83 20.58 9.43 6.67
C PHE A 83 21.23 10.78 6.96
N LYS A 84 21.03 11.73 6.06
CA LYS A 84 21.28 13.16 6.30
C LYS A 84 19.93 13.88 6.34
N ILE A 85 19.62 14.57 7.43
CA ILE A 85 18.38 15.34 7.57
C ILE A 85 18.59 16.75 7.03
N ASN A 86 17.68 17.21 6.16
CA ASN A 86 17.73 18.54 5.54
C ASN A 86 16.77 19.53 6.21
N ARG A 87 15.57 19.07 6.59
CA ARG A 87 14.48 19.85 7.21
C ARG A 87 13.33 18.93 7.62
N GLY A 88 12.31 19.45 8.32
CA GLY A 88 11.10 18.68 8.61
C GLY A 88 10.14 19.33 9.59
N PHE A 89 9.24 18.51 10.13
CA PHE A 89 8.26 18.90 11.14
C PHE A 89 8.40 18.00 12.37
N LEU A 90 8.68 18.61 13.53
CA LEU A 90 8.64 17.97 14.84
C LEU A 90 7.22 17.94 15.39
N PHE A 91 6.90 16.89 16.13
CA PHE A 91 5.61 16.70 16.81
C PHE A 91 5.82 16.24 18.25
N GLU A 92 4.85 16.53 19.11
CA GLU A 92 4.66 15.81 20.37
C GLU A 92 4.06 14.43 20.06
N ARG A 93 4.07 13.47 21.00
CA ARG A 93 3.60 12.11 20.72
C ARG A 93 2.89 11.46 21.90
N ASP A 94 1.78 10.77 21.63
CA ASP A 94 0.96 10.10 22.66
C ASP A 94 0.17 8.89 22.09
N ILE A 95 -0.24 7.96 22.94
CA ILE A 95 -1.02 6.77 22.56
C ILE A 95 -2.52 7.11 22.63
N ILE A 96 -3.04 7.62 21.51
CA ILE A 96 -4.41 8.16 21.40
C ILE A 96 -5.47 7.17 20.84
N TYR A 97 -5.06 5.96 20.47
CA TYR A 97 -5.92 4.97 19.77
C TYR A 97 -6.04 3.61 20.49
N ASP A 98 -5.48 3.45 21.68
CA ASP A 98 -5.57 2.24 22.50
C ASP A 98 -7.04 1.84 22.76
N LYS A 99 -7.82 2.74 23.38
CA LYS A 99 -9.20 2.52 23.81
C LYS A 99 -10.15 2.28 22.64
N TYR A 100 -9.90 2.96 21.50
CA TYR A 100 -10.65 2.73 20.27
C TYR A 100 -10.42 1.31 19.74
N VAL A 101 -9.15 0.92 19.62
CA VAL A 101 -8.77 -0.40 19.09
C VAL A 101 -9.24 -1.51 20.03
N ASP A 102 -9.12 -1.35 21.34
CA ASP A 102 -9.55 -2.36 22.30
C ASP A 102 -11.06 -2.46 22.42
N HIS A 103 -11.82 -1.37 22.32
CA HIS A 103 -13.28 -1.42 22.28
C HIS A 103 -13.78 -2.29 21.10
N PHE A 104 -13.35 -1.98 19.86
CA PHE A 104 -13.80 -2.73 18.69
C PHE A 104 -13.16 -4.12 18.60
N ASN A 105 -11.93 -4.33 19.09
CA ASN A 105 -11.35 -5.66 19.14
C ASN A 105 -12.06 -6.54 20.18
N ASN A 106 -12.51 -5.99 21.31
CA ASN A 106 -13.29 -6.72 22.31
C ASN A 106 -14.65 -7.16 21.73
N ILE A 107 -15.36 -6.28 21.01
CA ILE A 107 -16.60 -6.68 20.31
C ILE A 107 -16.28 -7.77 19.27
N LYS A 108 -15.32 -7.53 18.38
CA LYS A 108 -14.90 -8.46 17.33
C LYS A 108 -14.51 -9.85 17.86
N SER A 109 -13.78 -9.93 18.97
CA SER A 109 -13.29 -11.22 19.50
C SER A 109 -14.35 -12.01 20.27
N ASN A 110 -15.38 -11.36 20.81
CA ASN A 110 -16.50 -12.02 21.50
C ASN A 110 -17.74 -12.22 20.60
N THR A 111 -17.66 -11.88 19.32
CA THR A 111 -18.79 -11.97 18.37
C THR A 111 -18.56 -13.07 17.32
N PRO A 112 -19.53 -13.97 17.07
CA PRO A 112 -19.48 -14.94 15.98
C PRO A 112 -19.24 -14.30 14.60
N LYS A 113 -18.50 -14.98 13.71
CA LYS A 113 -18.03 -14.39 12.43
C LYS A 113 -19.14 -14.07 11.42
N ASP A 114 -20.26 -14.76 11.54
CA ASP A 114 -21.50 -14.63 10.79
C ASP A 114 -22.38 -13.48 11.30
N ASN A 115 -22.20 -13.04 12.54
CA ASN A 115 -22.94 -11.91 13.10
C ASN A 115 -22.40 -10.57 12.53
N PRO A 116 -23.27 -9.65 12.04
CA PRO A 116 -22.86 -8.37 11.47
C PRO A 116 -21.92 -7.53 12.35
N MET A 117 -22.00 -7.62 13.68
CA MET A 117 -21.14 -6.86 14.59
C MET A 117 -19.66 -7.26 14.52
N TYR A 118 -19.33 -8.50 14.10
CA TYR A 118 -17.96 -8.90 13.80
C TYR A 118 -17.41 -8.12 12.59
N LEU A 119 -18.21 -8.04 11.53
CA LEU A 119 -17.86 -7.31 10.31
C LEU A 119 -17.78 -5.80 10.55
N ILE A 120 -18.77 -5.20 11.21
CA ILE A 120 -18.81 -3.77 11.55
C ILE A 120 -17.58 -3.39 12.38
N SER A 121 -17.25 -4.15 13.42
CA SER A 121 -16.09 -3.88 14.28
C SER A 121 -14.78 -3.97 13.49
N LYS A 122 -14.62 -4.99 12.63
CA LYS A 122 -13.44 -5.11 11.75
C LYS A 122 -13.34 -3.95 10.76
N LEU A 123 -14.46 -3.51 10.17
CA LEU A 123 -14.50 -2.40 9.22
C LEU A 123 -14.17 -1.05 9.88
N LEU A 124 -14.61 -0.82 11.11
CA LEU A 124 -14.29 0.40 11.86
C LEU A 124 -12.80 0.43 12.25
N MET A 125 -12.26 -0.66 12.80
CA MET A 125 -10.83 -0.80 13.10
C MET A 125 -9.95 -0.54 11.87
N ASN A 126 -10.27 -1.16 10.73
CA ASN A 126 -9.48 -1.03 9.51
C ASN A 126 -9.75 0.30 8.76
N GLY A 127 -10.93 0.90 8.91
CA GLY A 127 -11.32 2.12 8.22
C GLY A 127 -10.74 3.40 8.81
N LEU A 128 -10.40 3.42 10.11
CA LEU A 128 -9.98 4.64 10.80
C LEU A 128 -8.69 5.25 10.22
N PHE A 129 -7.68 4.46 9.87
CA PHE A 129 -6.44 5.00 9.25
C PHE A 129 -6.72 5.59 7.86
N GLY A 130 -7.60 4.94 7.08
CA GLY A 130 -8.06 5.45 5.79
C GLY A 130 -8.82 6.76 5.93
N LYS A 131 -9.58 6.93 7.02
CA LYS A 131 -10.26 8.19 7.33
C LYS A 131 -9.28 9.30 7.72
N THR A 132 -8.24 9.00 8.50
CA THR A 132 -7.22 10.02 8.82
C THR A 132 -6.42 10.49 7.60
N GLY A 133 -6.24 9.62 6.59
CA GLY A 133 -5.54 9.93 5.34
C GLY A 133 -6.42 10.36 4.18
N GLN A 134 -7.71 10.64 4.41
CA GLN A 134 -8.66 10.94 3.34
C GLN A 134 -8.39 12.32 2.71
N ASP A 135 -8.28 12.37 1.38
CA ASP A 135 -8.28 13.63 0.63
C ASP A 135 -9.64 14.34 0.80
N TYR A 136 -9.62 15.62 1.15
CA TYR A 136 -10.80 16.45 1.39
C TYR A 136 -11.28 17.21 0.14
N ARG A 137 -10.54 17.09 -0.97
CA ARG A 137 -10.83 17.74 -2.25
C ARG A 137 -11.81 16.85 -3.03
N PHE A 138 -13.10 17.02 -2.76
CA PHE A 138 -14.15 16.24 -3.41
C PHE A 138 -14.69 16.96 -4.65
N ASN A 139 -15.04 16.16 -5.66
CA ASN A 139 -15.94 16.62 -6.71
C ASN A 139 -17.35 16.73 -6.11
N GLU A 140 -18.02 17.83 -6.41
CA GLU A 140 -19.44 18.03 -6.15
C GLU A 140 -20.24 17.33 -7.25
N THR A 141 -21.34 16.68 -6.87
CA THR A 141 -22.29 16.03 -7.80
C THR A 141 -23.67 16.63 -7.55
N ARG A 142 -24.30 17.18 -8.59
CA ARG A 142 -25.60 17.86 -8.48
C ARG A 142 -26.52 17.52 -9.65
N LEU A 143 -27.82 17.57 -9.39
CA LEU A 143 -28.89 17.65 -10.38
C LEU A 143 -29.30 19.12 -10.49
N ILE A 144 -29.16 19.74 -11.68
CA ILE A 144 -29.45 21.17 -11.89
C ILE A 144 -30.11 21.41 -13.25
N SER A 145 -30.86 22.52 -13.37
CA SER A 145 -31.43 22.97 -14.66
C SER A 145 -30.36 23.54 -15.61
N ASN A 146 -30.72 23.72 -16.88
CA ASN A 146 -29.86 24.30 -17.91
C ASN A 146 -29.37 25.71 -17.52
N ASP A 147 -30.26 26.56 -16.98
CA ASP A 147 -29.90 27.90 -16.51
C ASP A 147 -28.84 27.85 -15.39
N ASN A 148 -28.99 26.92 -14.45
CA ASN A 148 -28.03 26.72 -13.37
C ASN A 148 -26.71 26.13 -13.89
N LEU A 149 -26.73 25.29 -14.92
CA LEU A 149 -25.52 24.80 -15.60
C LEU A 149 -24.78 25.95 -16.31
N LEU A 150 -25.49 26.86 -16.99
CA LEU A 150 -24.90 28.04 -17.61
C LEU A 150 -24.21 28.95 -16.58
N LEU A 151 -24.87 29.24 -15.46
CA LEU A 151 -24.28 30.00 -14.34
C LEU A 151 -23.04 29.30 -13.75
N LEU A 152 -23.08 27.97 -13.65
CA LEU A 152 -21.99 27.16 -13.10
C LEU A 152 -20.77 27.11 -14.03
N ILE A 153 -20.98 27.04 -15.36
CA ILE A 153 -19.91 27.12 -16.37
C ILE A 153 -19.27 28.51 -16.43
N GLN A 154 -20.04 29.58 -16.21
CA GLN A 154 -19.54 30.96 -16.20
C GLN A 154 -18.65 31.29 -14.99
N ASN A 155 -18.72 30.51 -13.91
CA ASN A 155 -17.93 30.73 -12.71
C ASN A 155 -16.49 30.19 -12.87
N LYS A 156 -15.52 31.10 -12.94
CA LYS A 156 -14.09 30.80 -13.13
C LYS A 156 -13.44 29.95 -12.02
N ASP A 157 -14.06 29.87 -10.84
CA ASP A 157 -13.61 28.98 -9.77
C ASP A 157 -14.17 27.55 -9.90
N ILE A 158 -15.09 27.28 -10.83
CA ILE A 158 -15.61 25.95 -11.09
C ILE A 158 -14.88 25.29 -12.26
N GLU A 159 -14.62 23.99 -12.14
CA GLU A 159 -14.15 23.13 -13.22
C GLU A 159 -15.17 22.01 -13.43
N VAL A 160 -15.93 22.06 -14.53
CA VAL A 160 -16.89 21.00 -14.88
C VAL A 160 -16.12 19.80 -15.40
N ILE A 161 -16.30 18.64 -14.76
CA ILE A 161 -15.61 17.39 -15.08
C ILE A 161 -16.47 16.52 -16.00
N SER A 162 -17.78 16.48 -15.76
CA SER A 162 -18.74 15.86 -16.67
C SER A 162 -20.12 16.49 -16.54
N ASN A 163 -20.79 16.67 -17.68
CA ASN A 163 -22.22 16.94 -17.76
C ASN A 163 -22.95 15.78 -18.43
N THR A 164 -24.19 15.48 -18.05
CA THR A 164 -25.10 14.65 -18.84
C THR A 164 -26.54 15.08 -18.62
N GLU A 165 -27.23 15.43 -19.71
CA GLU A 165 -28.68 15.68 -19.72
C GLU A 165 -29.43 14.37 -19.44
N ILE A 166 -30.38 14.39 -18.50
CA ILE A 166 -31.15 13.21 -18.06
C ILE A 166 -32.66 13.34 -18.34
N GLY A 167 -33.07 14.46 -18.92
CA GLY A 167 -34.47 14.81 -19.18
C GLY A 167 -34.63 16.30 -19.43
N ILE A 168 -35.86 16.72 -19.71
CA ILE A 168 -36.20 18.12 -20.00
C ILE A 168 -35.74 19.02 -18.84
N ASP A 169 -34.82 19.93 -19.14
CA ASP A 169 -34.24 20.88 -18.21
C ASP A 169 -33.61 20.25 -16.94
N LEU A 170 -32.95 19.09 -17.08
CA LEU A 170 -32.22 18.48 -15.97
C LEU A 170 -30.88 17.85 -16.39
N ASN A 171 -29.82 18.29 -15.73
CA ASN A 171 -28.43 17.88 -15.96
C ASN A 171 -27.84 17.21 -14.72
N PHE A 172 -27.20 16.06 -14.90
CA PHE A 172 -26.26 15.46 -13.93
C PHE A 172 -24.89 16.10 -14.13
N VAL A 173 -24.45 16.90 -13.15
CA VAL A 173 -23.20 17.66 -13.24
C VAL A 173 -22.24 17.22 -12.14
N VAL A 174 -21.04 16.80 -12.55
CA VAL A 174 -19.90 16.56 -11.67
C VAL A 174 -18.90 17.68 -11.90
N TYR A 175 -18.52 18.40 -10.85
CA TYR A 175 -17.62 19.55 -10.95
C TYR A 175 -16.69 19.65 -9.74
N PHE A 176 -15.54 20.29 -9.92
CA PHE A 176 -14.63 20.65 -8.86
C PHE A 176 -14.69 22.15 -8.60
N ASP A 177 -15.06 22.50 -7.38
CA ASP A 177 -15.17 23.89 -6.93
C ASP A 177 -13.84 24.32 -6.30
N LYS A 178 -13.04 25.12 -6.99
CA LYS A 178 -11.70 25.54 -6.54
C LYS A 178 -11.73 26.42 -5.29
N ALA A 179 -12.89 26.97 -4.91
CA ALA A 179 -13.04 27.56 -3.59
C ALA A 179 -12.95 26.48 -2.47
N LYS A 180 -13.13 25.18 -2.74
CA LYS A 180 -13.15 24.03 -1.76
C LYS A 180 -11.73 23.10 -1.67
N TYR A 181 -11.01 24.34 -1.46
CA TYR A 181 -9.55 24.64 -1.15
C TYR A 181 -8.94 26.04 -1.15
N LYS A 182 -9.61 27.15 -1.51
CA LYS A 182 -9.02 28.47 -1.20
C LYS A 182 -8.95 28.66 0.32
N ILE A 183 -7.73 28.60 0.87
CA ILE A 183 -7.47 28.79 2.30
C ILE A 183 -7.67 30.27 2.62
N ASN A 184 -8.72 30.57 3.40
CA ASN A 184 -8.96 31.89 3.94
C ASN A 184 -8.72 31.85 5.46
N SER A 185 -7.79 32.66 5.96
CA SER A 185 -7.42 32.74 7.37
C SER A 185 -8.58 33.15 8.28
N ALA A 186 -9.62 33.80 7.75
CA ALA A 186 -10.84 34.14 8.49
C ALA A 186 -11.78 32.95 8.75
N SER A 187 -11.55 31.78 8.11
CA SER A 187 -12.37 30.58 8.32
C SER A 187 -11.51 29.30 8.20
N PRO A 188 -10.75 28.93 9.25
CA PRO A 188 -10.02 27.67 9.28
C PRO A 188 -11.01 26.49 9.24
N ARG A 189 -10.92 25.65 8.21
CA ARG A 189 -11.83 24.52 8.02
C ARG A 189 -11.44 23.36 8.93
N SER A 190 -12.41 22.87 9.71
CA SER A 190 -12.28 21.59 10.37
C SER A 190 -12.33 20.47 9.34
N PHE A 191 -11.17 19.93 8.97
CA PHE A 191 -11.06 18.69 8.22
C PHE A 191 -10.93 17.53 9.21
N ASN A 192 -11.84 16.55 9.14
CA ASN A 192 -11.85 15.37 10.02
C ASN A 192 -10.79 14.32 9.61
N GLY A 193 -9.57 14.76 9.33
CA GLY A 193 -8.44 13.96 8.88
C GLY A 193 -7.12 14.52 9.40
N CYS A 194 -6.13 13.63 9.58
CA CYS A 194 -4.79 13.98 10.02
C CYS A 194 -3.77 13.13 9.25
N ILE A 195 -3.16 13.73 8.22
CA ILE A 195 -2.19 13.04 7.36
C ILE A 195 -0.96 12.55 8.15
N ALA A 196 -0.59 13.24 9.25
CA ALA A 196 0.47 12.81 10.15
C ALA A 196 0.12 11.46 10.83
N HIS A 197 -1.12 11.26 11.28
CA HIS A 197 -1.54 9.96 11.82
C HIS A 197 -1.55 8.89 10.74
N ALA A 198 -2.06 9.17 9.54
CA ALA A 198 -2.10 8.19 8.45
C ALA A 198 -0.69 7.74 8.02
N SER A 199 0.23 8.69 7.89
CA SER A 199 1.65 8.42 7.63
C SER A 199 2.26 7.57 8.75
N GLU A 200 2.07 7.95 10.03
CA GLU A 200 2.66 7.21 11.14
C GLU A 200 2.07 5.79 11.31
N ILE A 201 0.77 5.61 11.09
CA ILE A 201 0.13 4.29 11.17
C ILE A 201 0.73 3.33 10.14
N THR A 202 0.99 3.80 8.91
CA THR A 202 1.62 2.96 7.89
C THR A 202 3.13 2.81 8.09
N SER A 203 3.80 3.82 8.66
CA SER A 203 5.20 3.76 9.12
C SER A 203 5.38 2.65 10.17
N ALA A 204 4.60 2.69 11.25
CA ALA A 204 4.59 1.68 12.31
C ALA A 204 4.31 0.27 11.77
N ALA A 205 3.36 0.12 10.84
CA ALA A 205 3.08 -1.17 10.22
C ALA A 205 4.25 -1.72 9.38
N ARG A 206 4.99 -0.85 8.67
CA ARG A 206 6.22 -1.24 7.95
C ARG A 206 7.37 -1.55 8.92
N VAL A 207 7.47 -0.84 10.04
CA VAL A 207 8.44 -1.14 11.11
C VAL A 207 8.19 -2.51 11.72
N GLU A 208 6.98 -2.84 12.16
CA GLU A 208 6.63 -4.19 12.66
C GLU A 208 7.01 -5.29 11.67
N MET A 209 6.59 -5.18 10.41
CA MET A 209 6.94 -6.16 9.37
C MET A 209 8.46 -6.26 9.15
N SER A 210 9.19 -5.15 9.25
CA SER A 210 10.66 -5.17 9.15
C SER A 210 11.34 -5.84 10.34
N LEU A 211 10.86 -5.63 11.58
CA LEU A 211 11.39 -6.30 12.77
C LEU A 211 11.22 -7.82 12.65
N VAL A 212 10.10 -8.27 12.09
CA VAL A 212 9.86 -9.69 11.80
C VAL A 212 10.75 -10.19 10.65
N ILE A 213 10.96 -9.41 9.57
CA ILE A 213 11.96 -9.74 8.53
C ILE A 213 13.35 -9.93 9.15
N LYS A 214 13.79 -9.02 10.04
CA LYS A 214 15.09 -9.12 10.71
C LYS A 214 15.18 -10.40 11.55
N TYR A 215 14.19 -10.66 12.41
CA TYR A 215 14.13 -11.90 13.19
C TYR A 215 14.22 -13.16 12.29
N LEU A 216 13.48 -13.18 11.18
CA LEU A 216 13.48 -14.28 10.21
C LEU A 216 14.88 -14.48 9.58
N ILE A 217 15.57 -13.42 9.19
CA ILE A 217 16.94 -13.49 8.65
C ILE A 217 17.92 -14.01 9.72
N GLU A 218 17.93 -13.39 10.90
CA GLU A 218 18.84 -13.74 12.01
C GLU A 218 18.66 -15.19 12.49
N ASN A 219 17.46 -15.75 12.34
CA ASN A 219 17.14 -17.14 12.72
C ASN A 219 17.14 -18.11 11.52
N ASN A 220 17.77 -17.75 10.40
CA ASN A 220 17.92 -18.59 9.20
C ASN A 220 16.60 -19.13 8.64
N TYR A 221 15.60 -18.26 8.45
CA TYR A 221 14.39 -18.55 7.68
C TYR A 221 14.57 -18.12 6.22
N THR A 222 14.03 -18.90 5.29
CA THR A 222 13.86 -18.47 3.89
C THR A 222 12.52 -17.75 3.77
N ILE A 223 12.51 -16.47 3.37
CA ILE A 223 11.28 -15.72 3.08
C ILE A 223 11.04 -15.77 1.58
N TYR A 224 10.09 -16.59 1.14
CA TYR A 224 9.74 -16.77 -0.28
C TYR A 224 8.89 -15.61 -0.82
N TYR A 225 7.96 -15.11 -0.01
CA TYR A 225 7.05 -14.03 -0.39
C TYR A 225 6.52 -13.29 0.83
N MET A 226 6.18 -12.01 0.64
CA MET A 226 5.56 -11.15 1.65
C MET A 226 4.54 -10.23 0.99
N ASP A 227 3.40 -10.01 1.65
CA ASP A 227 2.41 -9.03 1.24
C ASP A 227 1.68 -8.42 2.43
N THR A 228 1.85 -7.10 2.56
CA THR A 228 1.17 -6.23 3.53
C THR A 228 1.42 -6.62 5.00
N ASP A 229 0.77 -7.67 5.48
CA ASP A 229 0.76 -8.21 6.84
C ASP A 229 0.97 -9.74 6.88
N SER A 230 1.43 -10.34 5.77
CA SER A 230 1.58 -11.80 5.58
C SER A 230 2.95 -12.22 5.03
N PHE A 231 3.38 -13.44 5.36
CA PHE A 231 4.65 -14.05 4.95
C PHE A 231 4.44 -15.50 4.47
N PHE A 232 5.27 -15.94 3.52
CA PHE A 232 5.47 -17.35 3.15
C PHE A 232 6.92 -17.72 3.47
N ILE A 233 7.11 -18.70 4.36
CA ILE A 233 8.40 -19.05 4.98
C ILE A 233 8.59 -20.58 5.05
N ASN A 234 9.85 -21.03 5.14
CA ASN A 234 10.22 -22.45 5.09
C ASN A 234 9.99 -23.26 6.37
N LYS A 235 9.69 -22.62 7.51
CA LYS A 235 9.47 -23.27 8.81
C LYS A 235 8.53 -22.43 9.70
N PRO A 236 7.90 -23.01 10.74
CA PRO A 236 6.94 -22.28 11.58
C PRO A 236 7.53 -21.08 12.30
N LEU A 237 6.74 -20.01 12.48
CA LEU A 237 7.04 -18.96 13.46
C LEU A 237 6.97 -19.50 14.89
N PRO A 238 7.73 -18.92 15.85
CA PRO A 238 7.64 -19.31 17.26
C PRO A 238 6.30 -18.94 17.88
N ASP A 239 5.79 -19.77 18.79
CA ASP A 239 4.45 -19.65 19.40
C ASP A 239 4.16 -18.28 20.03
N HIS A 240 5.19 -17.57 20.52
CA HIS A 240 5.00 -16.24 21.08
C HIS A 240 4.58 -15.19 20.04
N LEU A 241 4.87 -15.39 18.74
CA LEU A 241 4.40 -14.54 17.63
C LEU A 241 3.08 -15.04 17.01
N VAL A 242 2.62 -16.25 17.34
CA VAL A 242 1.47 -16.89 16.70
C VAL A 242 0.21 -16.86 17.59
N SER A 243 -0.96 -16.62 16.99
CA SER A 243 -2.27 -16.82 17.63
C SER A 243 -3.41 -16.69 16.61
N HIS A 244 -4.53 -17.38 16.85
CA HIS A 244 -5.77 -17.21 16.10
C HIS A 244 -6.70 -16.11 16.64
N ASN A 245 -6.45 -15.57 17.84
CA ASN A 245 -7.36 -14.63 18.53
C ASN A 245 -6.70 -13.38 19.16
N ILE A 246 -5.38 -13.38 19.39
CA ILE A 246 -4.65 -12.22 19.94
C ILE A 246 -4.37 -11.20 18.83
N LEU A 247 -4.78 -9.95 19.05
CA LEU A 247 -4.53 -8.84 18.12
C LEU A 247 -3.02 -8.59 17.96
N GLY A 248 -2.56 -8.46 16.71
CA GLY A 248 -1.16 -8.17 16.37
C GLY A 248 -0.25 -9.40 16.26
N LYS A 249 -0.74 -10.60 16.60
CA LYS A 249 -0.03 -11.86 16.33
C LYS A 249 -0.38 -12.43 14.95
N TYR A 250 0.52 -13.24 14.40
CA TYR A 250 0.31 -13.94 13.14
C TYR A 250 -0.62 -15.14 13.31
N LYS A 251 -1.51 -15.32 12.34
CA LYS A 251 -2.35 -16.51 12.22
C LYS A 251 -1.72 -17.47 11.21
N LEU A 252 -1.58 -18.74 11.54
CA LEU A 252 -1.27 -19.76 10.53
C LEU A 252 -2.45 -19.89 9.55
N GLU A 253 -2.18 -19.64 8.27
CA GLU A 253 -3.19 -19.64 7.20
C GLU A 253 -3.30 -21.01 6.52
N ASN A 254 -2.18 -21.53 6.01
CA ASN A 254 -2.05 -22.77 5.24
C ASN A 254 -0.64 -23.35 5.42
N ILE A 255 -0.46 -24.65 5.16
CA ILE A 255 0.85 -25.29 4.98
C ILE A 255 0.89 -25.91 3.58
N TYR A 256 1.95 -25.63 2.82
CA TYR A 256 2.09 -26.03 1.42
C TYR A 256 3.14 -27.14 1.24
N LYS A 257 2.92 -28.04 0.28
CA LYS A 257 3.91 -28.98 -0.26
C LYS A 257 4.82 -28.28 -1.27
N GLU A 258 4.22 -27.48 -2.15
CA GLU A 258 4.90 -26.66 -3.15
C GLU A 258 4.14 -25.33 -3.30
N ALA A 259 4.86 -24.24 -3.54
CA ALA A 259 4.28 -22.92 -3.81
C ALA A 259 5.19 -22.12 -4.74
N ILE A 260 4.57 -21.28 -5.58
CA ILE A 260 5.23 -20.48 -6.62
C ILE A 260 4.71 -19.03 -6.58
N PHE A 261 5.61 -18.08 -6.80
CA PHE A 261 5.34 -16.64 -6.64
C PHE A 261 5.87 -15.90 -7.86
N LEU A 262 4.99 -15.41 -8.73
CA LEU A 262 5.36 -14.83 -10.04
C LEU A 262 5.42 -13.30 -10.02
N ALA A 263 4.56 -12.66 -9.21
CA ALA A 263 4.46 -11.22 -9.09
C ALA A 263 3.72 -10.82 -7.79
N PRO A 264 3.73 -9.54 -7.38
CA PRO A 264 2.94 -9.05 -6.25
C PRO A 264 1.44 -9.33 -6.44
N LYS A 265 0.87 -10.17 -5.56
CA LYS A 265 -0.50 -10.72 -5.62
C LYS A 265 -0.73 -11.68 -6.81
N VAL A 266 0.32 -12.38 -7.25
CA VAL A 266 0.27 -13.49 -8.22
C VAL A 266 1.08 -14.67 -7.69
N TYR A 267 0.38 -15.67 -7.15
CA TYR A 267 0.97 -16.89 -6.61
C TYR A 267 0.01 -18.09 -6.66
N ALA A 268 0.57 -19.29 -6.60
CA ALA A 268 -0.18 -20.54 -6.47
C ALA A 268 0.55 -21.51 -5.52
N GLY A 269 -0.17 -22.47 -4.92
CA GLY A 269 0.44 -23.52 -4.10
C GLY A 269 -0.50 -24.68 -3.83
N ILE A 270 0.08 -25.86 -3.57
CA ILE A 270 -0.63 -27.10 -3.22
C ILE A 270 -0.52 -27.32 -1.71
N THR A 271 -1.63 -27.43 -0.99
CA THR A 271 -1.61 -27.65 0.48
C THR A 271 -1.13 -29.06 0.85
N GLN A 272 -0.83 -29.28 2.14
CA GLN A 272 -0.55 -30.64 2.64
C GLN A 272 -1.70 -31.64 2.35
N ASP A 273 -2.94 -31.17 2.32
CA ASP A 273 -4.13 -31.98 1.96
C ASP A 273 -4.28 -32.22 0.45
N GLY A 274 -3.48 -31.53 -0.38
CA GLY A 274 -3.53 -31.61 -1.84
C GLY A 274 -4.44 -30.59 -2.54
N ASN A 275 -5.01 -29.62 -1.82
CA ASN A 275 -5.85 -28.58 -2.41
C ASN A 275 -4.99 -27.52 -3.12
N GLU A 276 -5.40 -27.06 -4.30
CA GLU A 276 -4.78 -25.89 -4.94
C GLU A 276 -5.30 -24.58 -4.36
N VAL A 277 -4.39 -23.64 -4.10
CA VAL A 277 -4.70 -22.26 -3.68
C VAL A 277 -4.07 -21.30 -4.68
N ILE A 278 -4.88 -20.71 -5.55
CA ILE A 278 -4.44 -19.76 -6.59
C ILE A 278 -4.91 -18.35 -6.25
N LYS A 279 -4.03 -17.35 -6.47
CA LYS A 279 -4.32 -15.91 -6.34
C LYS A 279 -3.66 -15.14 -7.49
N ILE A 280 -4.47 -14.45 -8.31
CA ILE A 280 -3.98 -13.67 -9.46
C ILE A 280 -4.64 -12.29 -9.47
N LYS A 281 -3.84 -11.23 -9.31
CA LYS A 281 -4.31 -9.84 -9.25
C LYS A 281 -4.83 -9.35 -10.60
N GLY A 282 -6.14 -9.12 -10.68
CA GLY A 282 -6.78 -8.49 -11.83
C GLY A 282 -7.37 -9.48 -12.85
N LEU A 283 -7.34 -10.77 -12.53
CA LEU A 283 -8.12 -11.83 -13.17
C LEU A 283 -9.38 -12.11 -12.33
N SER A 284 -10.47 -12.55 -12.95
CA SER A 284 -11.72 -12.86 -12.23
C SER A 284 -11.61 -14.17 -11.44
N HIS A 285 -12.37 -14.30 -10.34
CA HIS A 285 -12.41 -15.57 -9.59
C HIS A 285 -12.96 -16.72 -10.44
N ASP A 286 -13.94 -16.45 -11.31
CA ASP A 286 -14.52 -17.49 -12.18
C ASP A 286 -13.53 -17.99 -13.23
N THR A 287 -12.71 -17.09 -13.78
CA THR A 287 -11.61 -17.44 -14.71
C THR A 287 -10.52 -18.22 -13.97
N ILE A 288 -10.13 -17.79 -12.77
CA ILE A 288 -9.16 -18.53 -11.93
C ILE A 288 -9.65 -19.95 -11.63
N ASN A 289 -10.93 -20.12 -11.28
CA ASN A 289 -11.49 -21.42 -10.88
C ASN A 289 -11.79 -22.37 -12.05
N LYS A 290 -11.74 -21.90 -13.31
CA LYS A 290 -12.04 -22.70 -14.51
C LYS A 290 -10.82 -22.97 -15.37
N ASP A 291 -10.03 -21.93 -15.61
CA ASP A 291 -9.06 -21.87 -16.71
C ASP A 291 -7.61 -21.88 -16.20
N VAL A 292 -7.40 -22.00 -14.88
CA VAL A 292 -6.10 -21.86 -14.23
C VAL A 292 -5.83 -23.00 -13.25
N THR A 293 -4.65 -23.63 -13.37
CA THR A 293 -4.14 -24.65 -12.44
C THR A 293 -2.76 -24.27 -11.90
N PHE A 294 -2.30 -24.99 -10.86
CA PHE A 294 -0.95 -24.85 -10.32
C PHE A 294 0.13 -25.08 -11.38
N ASP A 295 0.05 -26.18 -12.14
CA ASP A 295 1.03 -26.51 -13.19
C ASP A 295 1.06 -25.47 -14.32
N LEU A 296 -0.10 -24.88 -14.64
CA LEU A 296 -0.19 -23.81 -15.63
C LEU A 296 0.62 -22.58 -15.18
N LEU A 297 0.51 -22.16 -13.92
CA LEU A 297 1.35 -21.08 -13.37
C LEU A 297 2.81 -21.51 -13.15
N LYS A 298 3.07 -22.78 -12.82
CA LYS A 298 4.43 -23.32 -12.69
C LYS A 298 5.18 -23.25 -14.01
N SER A 299 4.48 -23.38 -15.14
CA SER A 299 5.06 -23.19 -16.47
C SER A 299 5.62 -21.78 -16.69
N LEU A 300 5.04 -20.73 -16.06
CA LEU A 300 5.50 -19.35 -16.15
C LEU A 300 6.81 -19.06 -15.40
N LEU A 301 7.37 -20.03 -14.67
CA LEU A 301 8.74 -19.91 -14.16
C LEU A 301 9.78 -19.91 -15.29
N ILE A 302 9.45 -20.44 -16.46
CA ILE A 302 10.36 -20.43 -17.62
C ILE A 302 10.29 -19.05 -18.28
N LYS A 303 11.46 -18.42 -18.45
CA LYS A 303 11.63 -17.09 -19.04
C LYS A 303 10.90 -16.94 -20.37
N ASN A 304 10.36 -15.74 -20.61
CA ASN A 304 9.58 -15.36 -21.79
C ASN A 304 8.27 -16.16 -22.04
N LYS A 305 7.87 -17.09 -21.17
CA LYS A 305 6.51 -17.64 -21.23
C LYS A 305 5.49 -16.62 -20.70
N SER A 306 4.33 -16.65 -21.34
CA SER A 306 3.16 -15.83 -20.99
C SER A 306 1.90 -16.67 -21.15
N LEU A 307 0.83 -16.26 -20.47
CA LEU A 307 -0.50 -16.86 -20.60
C LEU A 307 -1.54 -15.77 -20.85
N THR A 308 -2.44 -16.01 -21.78
CA THR A 308 -3.41 -15.03 -22.25
C THR A 308 -4.80 -15.47 -21.89
N PHE A 309 -5.47 -14.72 -21.01
CA PHE A 309 -6.84 -14.99 -20.56
C PHE A 309 -7.79 -13.91 -21.07
N ASN A 310 -8.92 -14.30 -21.66
CA ASN A 310 -9.99 -13.36 -21.97
C ASN A 310 -11.00 -13.34 -20.80
N GLN A 311 -11.37 -12.14 -20.35
CA GLN A 311 -12.35 -11.95 -19.27
C GLN A 311 -13.24 -10.75 -19.56
N THR A 312 -14.55 -10.89 -19.37
CA THR A 312 -15.48 -9.75 -19.40
C THR A 312 -15.31 -8.93 -18.12
N LYS A 313 -15.16 -7.62 -18.24
CA LYS A 313 -15.13 -6.69 -17.10
C LYS A 313 -16.22 -5.64 -17.20
N THR A 314 -16.75 -5.31 -16.02
CA THR A 314 -17.88 -4.41 -15.83
C THR A 314 -17.39 -2.99 -15.56
N PHE A 315 -17.51 -2.11 -16.54
CA PHE A 315 -17.14 -0.69 -16.44
C PHE A 315 -18.39 0.16 -16.27
N ARG A 316 -18.45 0.94 -15.18
CA ARG A 316 -19.56 1.87 -14.94
C ARG A 316 -19.25 3.20 -15.61
N ASN A 317 -20.05 3.59 -16.61
CA ASN A 317 -20.02 4.94 -17.15
C ASN A 317 -21.04 5.79 -16.40
N ILE A 318 -20.57 6.47 -15.34
CA ILE A 318 -21.43 7.25 -14.44
C ILE A 318 -22.11 8.41 -15.19
N ALA A 319 -21.44 9.02 -16.16
CA ALA A 319 -22.02 10.08 -16.99
C ALA A 319 -23.20 9.53 -17.81
N MET A 320 -22.98 8.49 -18.63
CA MET A 320 -24.03 7.87 -19.45
C MET A 320 -25.06 7.04 -18.66
N GLY A 321 -25.00 7.02 -17.33
CA GLY A 321 -25.83 6.16 -16.47
C GLY A 321 -25.71 4.65 -16.73
N SER A 322 -24.69 4.22 -17.48
CA SER A 322 -24.62 2.89 -18.10
C SER A 322 -23.60 1.96 -17.45
N ILE A 323 -23.80 0.67 -17.69
CA ILE A 323 -22.85 -0.39 -17.33
C ILE A 323 -22.41 -1.07 -18.62
N ASN A 324 -21.14 -0.85 -19.00
CA ASN A 324 -20.55 -1.45 -20.18
C ASN A 324 -19.84 -2.74 -19.78
N LEU A 325 -20.19 -3.85 -20.43
CA LEU A 325 -19.41 -5.08 -20.39
C LEU A 325 -18.40 -5.02 -21.53
N LEU A 326 -17.11 -5.01 -21.18
CA LEU A 326 -16.01 -5.03 -22.16
C LEU A 326 -15.21 -6.31 -21.98
N GLU A 327 -14.94 -7.01 -23.07
CA GLU A 327 -13.94 -8.07 -23.07
C GLU A 327 -12.54 -7.47 -22.95
N GLN A 328 -11.76 -7.96 -21.98
CA GLN A 328 -10.38 -7.58 -21.80
C GLN A 328 -9.50 -8.82 -21.82
N THR A 329 -8.59 -8.86 -22.79
CA THR A 329 -7.45 -9.77 -22.79
C THR A 329 -6.47 -9.37 -21.67
N TYR A 330 -6.09 -10.35 -20.86
CA TYR A 330 -5.18 -10.20 -19.72
C TYR A 330 -3.99 -11.14 -19.93
N ASN A 331 -2.81 -10.56 -20.13
CA ASN A 331 -1.57 -11.28 -20.29
C ASN A 331 -0.90 -11.46 -18.92
N LEU A 332 -0.78 -12.70 -18.47
CA LEU A 332 -0.10 -13.09 -17.25
C LEU A 332 1.37 -13.44 -17.56
N ILE A 333 2.27 -12.72 -16.93
CA ILE A 333 3.73 -12.93 -16.94
C ILE A 333 4.30 -12.70 -15.54
N PRO A 334 5.47 -13.26 -15.20
CA PRO A 334 6.29 -12.75 -14.09
C PRO A 334 6.55 -11.25 -14.29
N THR A 335 6.54 -10.44 -13.22
CA THR A 335 6.68 -8.98 -13.36
C THR A 335 7.88 -8.42 -12.60
N GLU A 336 8.77 -7.72 -13.30
CA GLU A 336 9.93 -7.04 -12.71
C GLU A 336 9.56 -5.76 -11.93
N ASN A 337 8.27 -5.42 -11.85
CA ASN A 337 7.67 -4.17 -11.41
C ASN A 337 8.03 -3.61 -10.01
N LYS A 338 8.85 -4.34 -9.23
CA LYS A 338 9.34 -3.92 -7.90
C LYS A 338 10.76 -4.39 -7.56
N ARG A 339 11.25 -5.43 -8.25
CA ARG A 339 12.51 -6.15 -8.04
C ARG A 339 12.85 -6.82 -9.37
N GLU A 340 14.12 -6.86 -9.71
CA GLU A 340 14.62 -7.53 -10.92
C GLU A 340 14.54 -9.05 -10.72
N LEU A 341 14.16 -9.79 -11.75
CA LEU A 341 14.05 -11.24 -11.70
C LEU A 341 15.44 -11.87 -11.91
N VAL A 342 15.71 -13.00 -11.24
CA VAL A 342 16.94 -13.78 -11.37
C VAL A 342 16.57 -15.17 -11.89
N PHE A 343 17.19 -15.54 -13.01
CA PHE A 343 17.02 -16.82 -13.68
C PHE A 343 18.30 -17.66 -13.55
N ASP A 344 18.17 -18.98 -13.61
CA ASP A 344 19.31 -19.90 -13.74
C ASP A 344 19.76 -20.05 -15.21
N ASP A 345 20.81 -20.85 -15.44
CA ASP A 345 21.34 -21.15 -16.78
C ASP A 345 20.30 -21.83 -17.70
N ASN A 346 19.31 -22.53 -17.13
CA ASN A 346 18.19 -23.15 -17.83
C ASN A 346 17.03 -22.17 -18.13
N ASN A 347 17.21 -20.88 -17.81
CA ASN A 347 16.21 -19.82 -17.91
C ASN A 347 14.95 -20.05 -17.04
N VAL A 348 15.10 -20.74 -15.91
CA VAL A 348 14.07 -20.91 -14.87
C VAL A 348 14.22 -19.79 -13.82
N PHE A 349 13.12 -19.16 -13.46
CA PHE A 349 13.03 -18.10 -12.46
C PHE A 349 13.25 -18.68 -11.05
N ILE A 350 14.31 -18.24 -10.37
CA ILE A 350 14.77 -18.80 -9.09
C ILE A 350 14.79 -17.82 -7.91
N SER A 351 14.94 -16.51 -8.16
CA SER A 351 15.06 -15.50 -7.09
C SER A 351 14.79 -14.08 -7.63
N THR A 352 14.78 -13.07 -6.76
CA THR A 352 14.68 -11.65 -7.16
C THR A 352 15.66 -10.77 -6.39
N LYS A 353 16.24 -9.75 -7.03
CA LYS A 353 17.11 -8.75 -6.39
C LYS A 353 16.43 -7.37 -6.33
N PRO A 354 16.66 -6.57 -5.28
CA PRO A 354 16.12 -5.21 -5.23
C PRO A 354 16.77 -4.33 -6.31
N PHE A 355 16.00 -3.39 -6.87
CA PHE A 355 16.55 -2.36 -7.74
C PHE A 355 17.62 -1.54 -7.02
N VAL A 356 18.70 -1.19 -7.70
CA VAL A 356 19.64 -0.15 -7.27
C VAL A 356 19.25 1.17 -7.94
N ILE A 357 19.19 2.29 -7.20
CA ILE A 357 18.84 3.61 -7.77
C ILE A 357 19.86 4.71 -7.46
N ASN A 358 19.93 5.68 -8.36
CA ASN A 358 20.69 6.92 -8.17
C ASN A 358 19.88 7.99 -7.42
N LYS A 359 20.49 9.16 -7.18
CA LYS A 359 19.87 10.29 -6.44
C LYS A 359 18.58 10.80 -7.09
N ASP A 360 18.51 10.73 -8.42
CA ASP A 360 17.39 11.13 -9.26
C ASP A 360 16.28 10.05 -9.34
N LYS A 361 16.46 8.94 -8.62
CA LYS A 361 15.53 7.79 -8.55
C LYS A 361 15.38 7.01 -9.86
N VAL A 362 16.39 7.10 -10.72
CA VAL A 362 16.58 6.25 -11.91
C VAL A 362 17.27 4.96 -11.49
N ILE A 363 16.88 3.83 -12.10
CA ILE A 363 17.51 2.52 -11.86
C ILE A 363 18.93 2.55 -12.43
N ALA A 364 19.92 2.22 -11.61
CA ALA A 364 21.29 1.96 -12.06
C ALA A 364 21.33 0.53 -12.65
N ASN A 365 21.94 0.38 -13.82
CA ASN A 365 22.02 -0.87 -14.60
C ASN A 365 20.73 -1.27 -15.33
N SER A 366 19.96 -0.31 -15.87
CA SER A 366 19.31 -0.54 -17.15
C SER A 366 20.35 -0.38 -18.27
N ASP A 367 21.00 -1.49 -18.66
CA ASP A 367 21.69 -1.53 -19.96
C ASP A 367 20.64 -1.33 -21.09
N PRO A 368 21.01 -0.66 -22.20
CA PRO A 368 20.08 -0.26 -23.27
C PRO A 368 19.70 -1.38 -24.24
#